data_AF-A0A8T0M7T7-F1
#
_entry.id   AF-A0A8T0M7T7-F1
#
_cell.length_a   1.000
_cell.length_b   1.000
_cell.length_c   1.000
_cell.angle_alpha   90.00
_cell.angle_beta   90.00
_cell.angle_gamma   90.00
#
_symmetry.space_group_name_H-M   'P 1'
#
loop_
_entity.id
_entity.type
_entity.pdbx_description
1 polymer ?
#
loop_
_entity_poly.entity_id
_entity_poly.type
_entity_poly.pdbx_seq_one_letter_code
_entity_poly.pdbx_strand_id
1 'polypeptide(L)'
;MSGRGFGRGRGGGGRGGGRGGGRGMGGGRGGGRGGGRGGMSGGAKVVVEPHRHAGIFIARGKEDALVTLNSTPGKSVYGEKRISVDVPAASGEGTEKVEYRVWNPFRSKIAAAILGGVDNIWITPGSKASCIDSTAPPEAVFAREVKKLQQEQFKPAEQLTLEPYERDHAVVVGTYRAPKKEKK
;
A
#
# COMPACT_ATOMS: atom_id res chain seq x y z
N MET A 1 -9.72 80.56 -17.46
CA MET A 1 -9.44 80.40 -16.01
C MET A 1 -8.65 79.10 -15.82
N SER A 2 -7.33 79.21 -15.69
CA SER A 2 -6.56 78.89 -14.46
C SER A 2 -6.72 77.41 -14.06
N GLY A 3 -5.73 76.54 -14.23
CA GLY A 3 -4.37 76.70 -13.71
C GLY A 3 -4.31 76.21 -12.26
N ARG A 4 -3.52 75.15 -12.02
CA ARG A 4 -2.86 74.71 -10.76
C ARG A 4 -2.15 73.40 -11.13
N GLY A 5 -0.82 73.36 -11.32
CA GLY A 5 0.23 73.51 -10.30
C GLY A 5 0.26 72.21 -9.48
N PHE A 6 1.33 71.42 -9.32
CA PHE A 6 2.74 71.64 -8.96
C PHE A 6 3.48 70.31 -9.34
N GLY A 7 4.78 70.14 -9.54
CA GLY A 7 5.98 70.84 -9.12
C GLY A 7 7.06 69.79 -8.73
N ARG A 8 8.08 69.64 -9.59
CA ARG A 8 9.50 69.26 -9.33
C ARG A 8 9.90 67.98 -8.56
N GLY A 9 10.83 67.23 -9.19
CA GLY A 9 11.82 66.36 -8.54
C GLY A 9 12.45 65.37 -9.54
N ARG A 10 13.41 65.79 -10.39
CA ARG A 10 14.88 65.72 -10.20
C ARG A 10 15.46 64.29 -10.21
N GLY A 11 16.09 63.92 -11.32
CA GLY A 11 17.48 63.41 -11.29
C GLY A 11 17.76 61.97 -11.77
N GLY A 12 18.55 61.87 -12.85
CA GLY A 12 19.51 60.78 -13.14
C GLY A 12 18.96 59.59 -13.94
N GLY A 13 19.42 59.21 -15.14
CA GLY A 13 20.66 59.51 -15.86
C GLY A 13 21.62 58.30 -15.86
N GLY A 14 21.72 57.59 -17.00
CA GLY A 14 22.71 56.53 -17.30
C GLY A 14 22.04 55.25 -17.83
N ARG A 15 21.94 54.92 -19.13
CA ARG A 15 22.91 54.70 -20.23
C ARG A 15 23.96 53.61 -19.98
N GLY A 16 23.77 52.48 -20.67
CA GLY A 16 24.74 51.43 -20.99
C GLY A 16 23.97 50.14 -21.29
N GLY A 17 24.06 49.43 -22.41
CA GLY A 17 25.05 49.36 -23.49
C GLY A 17 25.28 47.87 -23.80
N GLY A 18 25.16 47.45 -25.07
CA GLY A 18 25.55 46.11 -25.56
C GLY A 18 24.38 45.29 -26.13
N ARG A 19 24.10 45.28 -27.45
CA ARG A 19 24.75 44.50 -28.53
C ARG A 19 24.87 42.99 -28.24
N GLY A 20 24.00 42.22 -28.92
CA GLY A 20 24.46 41.14 -29.79
C GLY A 20 24.20 39.70 -29.34
N GLY A 21 23.50 38.96 -30.20
CA GLY A 21 23.87 37.58 -30.52
C GLY A 21 22.98 36.48 -29.95
N GLY A 22 22.56 35.56 -30.84
CA GLY A 22 22.39 34.17 -30.47
C GLY A 22 20.96 33.63 -30.55
N ARG A 23 20.61 33.12 -31.73
CA ARG A 23 19.59 32.07 -31.89
C ARG A 23 19.98 30.89 -31.01
N GLY A 24 19.11 30.49 -30.10
CA GLY A 24 19.26 29.32 -29.24
C GLY A 24 17.93 28.61 -29.06
N MET A 25 17.62 27.72 -30.01
CA MET A 25 16.60 26.70 -29.90
C MET A 25 16.95 25.79 -28.72
N GLY A 26 16.08 25.70 -27.71
CA GLY A 26 16.28 24.83 -26.55
C GLY A 26 14.97 24.53 -25.86
N GLY A 27 14.29 23.49 -26.33
CA GLY A 27 13.04 23.01 -25.76
C GLY A 27 13.20 22.60 -24.29
N GLY A 28 12.38 23.17 -23.43
CA GLY A 28 12.20 22.76 -22.03
C GLY A 28 10.72 22.53 -21.74
N ARG A 29 10.11 21.57 -22.44
CA ARG A 29 8.74 21.09 -22.18
C ARG A 29 8.85 19.91 -21.22
N GLY A 30 8.43 20.07 -19.97
CA GLY A 30 8.32 18.93 -19.06
C GLY A 30 8.28 19.33 -17.60
N GLY A 31 7.09 19.73 -17.16
CA GLY A 31 6.80 20.08 -15.77
C GLY A 31 7.17 18.96 -14.80
N GLY A 32 7.64 19.39 -13.62
CA GLY A 32 7.72 18.54 -12.46
C GLY A 32 6.37 17.86 -12.20
N ARG A 33 6.40 16.54 -12.06
CA ARG A 33 5.32 15.77 -11.46
C ARG A 33 5.92 14.69 -10.58
N GLY A 34 5.94 15.01 -9.28
CA GLY A 34 5.54 14.13 -8.20
C GLY A 34 6.30 12.81 -8.06
N GLY A 35 7.04 12.70 -6.96
CA GLY A 35 7.46 11.41 -6.42
C GLY A 35 6.27 10.48 -6.23
N GLY A 36 6.05 9.62 -7.22
CA GLY A 36 5.26 8.42 -7.07
C GLY A 36 6.07 7.44 -6.25
N ARG A 37 5.61 7.17 -5.04
CA ARG A 37 6.09 6.13 -4.13
C ARG A 37 6.47 4.88 -4.95
N GLY A 38 7.74 4.52 -4.93
CA GLY A 38 8.34 3.46 -5.72
C GLY A 38 7.53 2.17 -5.61
N GLY A 39 7.07 1.68 -6.75
CA GLY A 39 6.64 0.30 -6.90
C GLY A 39 7.74 -0.44 -7.65
N MET A 40 8.01 -1.68 -7.26
CA MET A 40 9.03 -2.51 -7.90
C MET A 40 8.91 -2.46 -9.43
N SER A 41 9.96 -2.04 -10.14
CA SER A 41 10.04 -2.06 -11.60
C SER A 41 9.99 -3.51 -12.14
N GLY A 42 9.36 -3.73 -13.30
CA GLY A 42 9.38 -5.04 -13.96
C GLY A 42 10.80 -5.49 -14.32
N GLY A 43 11.12 -6.77 -14.16
CA GLY A 43 12.42 -7.36 -14.56
C GLY A 43 13.53 -7.35 -13.49
N ALA A 44 13.31 -6.78 -12.31
CA ALA A 44 14.26 -6.89 -11.20
C ALA A 44 14.32 -8.33 -10.67
N LYS A 45 15.53 -8.86 -10.47
CA LYS A 45 15.74 -10.15 -9.77
C LYS A 45 15.24 -10.01 -8.33
N VAL A 46 14.44 -10.97 -7.89
CA VAL A 46 13.88 -11.01 -6.53
C VAL A 46 14.07 -12.40 -5.94
N VAL A 47 14.29 -12.45 -4.63
CA VAL A 47 14.32 -13.69 -3.85
C VAL A 47 13.06 -13.72 -2.99
N VAL A 48 12.37 -14.86 -2.93
CA VAL A 48 11.14 -14.99 -2.13
C VAL A 48 11.43 -15.79 -0.87
N GLU A 49 11.12 -15.19 0.28
CA GLU A 49 11.33 -15.77 1.60
C GLU A 49 9.99 -15.94 2.34
N PRO A 50 9.79 -16.98 3.15
CA PRO A 50 8.60 -17.12 3.96
C PRO A 50 8.49 -16.01 5.03
N HIS A 51 7.29 -15.48 5.24
CA HIS A 51 6.97 -14.59 6.35
C HIS A 51 6.70 -15.38 7.64
N ARG A 52 6.69 -14.72 8.81
CA ARG A 52 6.30 -15.35 10.09
C ARG A 52 4.86 -15.89 10.11
N HIS A 53 4.01 -15.42 9.20
CA HIS A 53 2.63 -15.87 9.07
C HIS A 53 2.52 -16.85 7.90
N ALA A 54 1.92 -18.01 8.14
CA ALA A 54 1.81 -19.07 7.15
C ALA A 54 1.05 -18.62 5.89
N GLY A 55 1.55 -19.02 4.71
CA GLY A 55 0.96 -18.66 3.42
C GLY A 55 1.31 -17.25 2.92
N ILE A 56 2.14 -16.51 3.67
CA ILE A 56 2.60 -15.16 3.32
C ILE A 56 4.11 -15.19 3.12
N PHE A 57 4.59 -14.40 2.17
CA PHE A 57 6.00 -14.36 1.78
C PHE A 57 6.46 -12.91 1.60
N ILE A 58 7.76 -12.69 1.65
CA ILE A 58 8.41 -11.43 1.30
C ILE A 58 9.24 -11.66 0.04
N ALA A 59 8.98 -10.88 -1.00
CA ALA A 59 9.87 -10.78 -2.15
C ALA A 59 10.93 -9.70 -1.85
N ARG A 60 12.18 -10.13 -1.63
CA ARG A 60 13.35 -9.29 -1.41
C ARG A 60 13.93 -8.82 -2.74
N GLY A 61 14.28 -7.54 -2.82
CA GLY A 61 14.86 -6.94 -4.03
C GLY A 61 15.41 -5.54 -3.77
N LYS A 62 15.32 -4.64 -4.74
CA LYS A 62 15.64 -3.22 -4.52
C LYS A 62 14.70 -2.57 -3.49
N GLU A 63 13.45 -3.00 -3.53
CA GLU A 63 12.42 -2.68 -2.54
C GLU A 63 11.78 -4.01 -2.18
N ASP A 64 11.51 -4.23 -0.90
CA ASP A 64 10.83 -5.43 -0.45
C ASP A 64 9.33 -5.31 -0.67
N ALA A 65 8.69 -6.42 -0.98
CA ALA A 65 7.24 -6.47 -1.13
C ALA A 65 6.64 -7.68 -0.40
N LEU A 66 5.48 -7.45 0.22
CA LEU A 66 4.64 -8.53 0.72
C LEU A 66 4.00 -9.23 -0.48
N VAL A 67 4.07 -10.56 -0.52
CA VAL A 67 3.51 -11.36 -1.62
C VAL A 67 2.78 -12.60 -1.11
N THR A 68 1.85 -13.09 -1.91
CA THR A 68 1.13 -14.36 -1.68
C THR A 68 1.18 -15.23 -2.93
N LEU A 69 1.05 -16.54 -2.76
CA LEU A 69 0.98 -17.48 -3.88
C LEU A 69 -0.23 -17.17 -4.76
N ASN A 70 -0.04 -17.18 -6.07
CA ASN A 70 -1.14 -17.06 -7.02
C ASN A 70 -1.78 -18.42 -7.30
N SER A 71 -3.03 -18.59 -6.89
CA SER A 71 -3.81 -19.80 -7.22
C SER A 71 -4.26 -19.87 -8.69
N THR A 72 -4.24 -18.76 -9.43
CA THR A 72 -4.57 -18.72 -10.88
C THR A 72 -3.46 -18.05 -11.67
N PRO A 73 -2.34 -18.75 -11.94
CA PRO A 73 -1.20 -18.20 -12.65
C PRO A 73 -1.56 -17.57 -14.00
N GLY A 74 -0.93 -16.45 -14.33
CA GLY A 74 -1.10 -15.73 -15.59
C GLY A 74 -2.31 -14.80 -15.67
N LYS A 75 -3.23 -14.84 -14.70
CA LYS A 75 -4.37 -13.92 -14.61
C LYS A 75 -4.16 -12.88 -13.50
N SER A 76 -4.32 -11.60 -13.82
CA SER A 76 -4.53 -10.53 -12.83
C SER A 76 -6.01 -10.27 -12.64
N VAL A 77 -6.40 -10.00 -11.39
CA VAL A 77 -7.77 -9.59 -11.07
C VAL A 77 -7.87 -8.06 -11.00
N TYR A 78 -6.91 -7.40 -10.33
CA TYR A 78 -6.97 -5.95 -10.06
C TYR A 78 -5.77 -5.19 -10.66
N GLY A 79 -5.06 -5.81 -11.60
CA GLY A 79 -3.88 -5.23 -12.24
C GLY A 79 -2.65 -5.16 -11.32
N GLU A 80 -2.64 -5.90 -10.21
CA GLU A 80 -1.48 -6.00 -9.32
C GLU A 80 -0.27 -6.62 -10.02
N LYS A 81 0.93 -6.21 -9.58
CA LYS A 81 2.19 -6.78 -10.09
C LYS A 81 2.28 -8.26 -9.67
N ARG A 82 2.78 -9.08 -10.59
CA ARG A 82 3.06 -10.51 -10.36
C ARG A 82 4.55 -10.79 -10.50
N ILE A 83 5.02 -11.80 -9.79
CA ILE A 83 6.41 -12.24 -9.76
C ILE A 83 6.41 -13.73 -10.05
N SER A 84 7.10 -14.16 -11.11
CA SER A 84 7.33 -15.58 -11.33
C SER A 84 8.73 -15.95 -10.82
N VAL A 85 8.82 -17.04 -10.08
CA VAL A 85 10.08 -17.59 -9.57
C VAL A 85 10.12 -19.07 -9.92
N ASP A 86 11.26 -19.53 -10.40
CA ASP A 86 11.53 -20.95 -10.58
C ASP A 86 12.00 -21.52 -9.24
N VAL A 87 11.20 -22.42 -8.66
CA VAL A 87 11.54 -23.10 -7.40
C VAL A 87 11.86 -24.57 -7.69
N PRO A 88 12.70 -25.23 -6.87
CA PRO A 88 12.95 -26.66 -7.04
C PRO A 88 11.64 -27.44 -6.96
N ALA A 89 11.37 -28.29 -7.94
CA ALA A 89 10.15 -29.07 -7.96
C ALA A 89 10.09 -30.03 -6.77
N ALA A 90 8.89 -30.21 -6.19
CA ALA A 90 8.69 -31.15 -5.08
C ALA A 90 9.08 -32.60 -5.40
N SER A 91 9.14 -32.97 -6.69
CA SER A 91 9.59 -34.26 -7.21
C SER A 91 11.12 -34.46 -7.14
N GLY A 92 11.90 -33.42 -6.81
CA GLY A 92 13.36 -33.47 -6.76
C GLY A 92 14.05 -33.36 -8.12
N GLU A 93 13.29 -33.36 -9.22
CA GLU A 93 13.79 -33.23 -10.59
C GLU A 93 13.20 -32.00 -11.27
N GLY A 94 14.07 -31.08 -11.66
CA GLY A 94 13.71 -29.85 -12.38
C GLY A 94 13.25 -28.70 -11.50
N THR A 95 12.74 -27.67 -12.15
CA THR A 95 12.22 -26.46 -11.51
C THR A 95 10.76 -26.25 -11.89
N GLU A 96 9.92 -25.92 -10.93
CA GLU A 96 8.54 -25.51 -11.16
C GLU A 96 8.42 -23.98 -11.10
N LYS A 97 7.67 -23.42 -12.04
CA LYS A 97 7.45 -21.98 -12.11
C LYS A 97 6.26 -21.60 -11.22
N VAL A 98 6.55 -20.98 -10.09
CA VAL A 98 5.54 -20.48 -9.16
C VAL A 98 5.32 -18.99 -9.40
N GLU A 99 4.06 -18.57 -9.44
CA GLU A 99 3.69 -17.16 -9.56
C GLU A 99 3.19 -16.64 -8.22
N TYR A 100 3.72 -15.49 -7.80
CA TYR A 100 3.31 -14.73 -6.63
C TYR A 100 2.63 -13.43 -7.05
N ARG A 101 1.68 -12.95 -6.24
CA ARG A 101 1.03 -11.65 -6.41
C ARG A 101 1.53 -10.70 -5.34
N VAL A 102 1.83 -9.47 -5.75
CA VAL A 102 2.20 -8.39 -4.83
C VAL A 102 0.97 -7.94 -4.06
N TRP A 103 1.07 -7.97 -2.74
CA TRP A 103 0.01 -7.56 -1.83
C TRP A 103 0.24 -6.12 -1.35
N ASN A 104 -0.52 -5.18 -1.90
CA ASN A 104 -0.34 -3.76 -1.64
C ASN A 104 -1.03 -3.35 -0.31
N PRO A 105 -0.29 -2.85 0.69
CA PRO A 105 -0.85 -2.41 1.97
C PRO A 105 -1.73 -1.16 1.87
N PHE A 106 -1.54 -0.30 0.86
CA PHE A 106 -2.40 0.87 0.60
C PHE A 106 -3.74 0.52 -0.06
N ARG A 107 -3.94 -0.76 -0.40
CA ARG A 107 -5.20 -1.26 -0.97
C ARG A 107 -5.78 -2.42 -0.16
N SER A 108 -5.16 -2.78 0.97
CA SER A 108 -5.60 -3.89 1.79
C SER A 108 -5.25 -3.69 3.26
N LYS A 109 -6.29 -3.56 4.08
CA LYS A 109 -6.19 -3.43 5.54
C LYS A 109 -5.42 -4.58 6.20
N ILE A 110 -5.57 -5.81 5.69
CA ILE A 110 -4.85 -6.98 6.23
C ILE A 110 -3.36 -6.89 5.91
N ALA A 111 -2.98 -6.51 4.68
CA ALA A 111 -1.57 -6.29 4.35
C ALA A 111 -0.96 -5.15 5.17
N ALA A 112 -1.70 -4.06 5.38
CA ALA A 112 -1.29 -2.98 6.27
C ALA A 112 -1.06 -3.48 7.70
N ALA A 113 -1.96 -4.31 8.25
CA ALA A 113 -1.82 -4.88 9.59
C ALA A 113 -0.60 -5.81 9.69
N ILE A 114 -0.35 -6.65 8.68
CA ILE A 114 0.81 -7.54 8.62
C ILE A 114 2.11 -6.73 8.63
N LEU A 115 2.21 -5.71 7.78
CA LEU A 115 3.38 -4.83 7.76
C LEU A 115 3.50 -3.95 9.02
N GLY A 116 2.38 -3.62 9.65
CA GLY A 116 2.32 -2.95 10.94
C GLY A 116 2.67 -3.85 12.13
N GLY A 117 2.87 -5.15 11.90
CA GLY A 117 3.38 -6.08 12.92
C GLY A 117 2.33 -6.83 13.72
N VAL A 118 1.11 -6.99 13.23
CA VAL A 118 0.03 -7.73 13.93
C VAL A 118 0.46 -9.16 14.30
N ASP A 119 0.40 -9.53 15.58
CA ASP A 119 0.98 -10.77 16.10
C ASP A 119 0.32 -12.03 15.56
N ASN A 120 -1.01 -12.05 15.50
CA ASN A 120 -1.77 -13.18 14.98
C ASN A 120 -2.84 -12.74 13.99
N ILE A 121 -2.82 -13.32 12.79
CA ILE A 121 -3.84 -13.04 11.76
C ILE A 121 -4.97 -14.07 11.71
N TRP A 122 -4.84 -15.21 12.39
CA TRP A 122 -5.79 -16.35 12.41
C TRP A 122 -6.22 -16.91 11.04
N ILE A 123 -5.64 -16.39 9.96
CA ILE A 123 -5.83 -16.84 8.58
C ILE A 123 -4.59 -17.64 8.20
N THR A 124 -4.74 -18.95 8.11
CA THR A 124 -3.70 -19.89 7.67
C THR A 124 -4.16 -20.66 6.44
N PRO A 125 -3.26 -21.26 5.65
CA PRO A 125 -3.65 -22.14 4.55
C PRO A 125 -4.64 -23.22 5.02
N GLY A 126 -5.79 -23.34 4.34
CA GLY A 126 -6.89 -24.23 4.72
C GLY A 126 -7.96 -23.62 5.64
N SER A 127 -7.76 -22.39 6.12
CA SER A 127 -8.78 -21.65 6.88
C SER A 127 -10.00 -21.30 6.01
N LYS A 128 -11.19 -21.42 6.57
CA LYS A 128 -12.43 -20.96 5.93
C LYS A 128 -12.66 -19.50 6.30
N ALA A 129 -12.57 -18.62 5.31
CA ALA A 129 -12.88 -17.19 5.46
C ALA A 129 -13.97 -16.82 4.45
N SER A 130 -15.03 -16.18 4.93
CA SER A 130 -16.16 -15.73 4.10
C SER A 130 -16.28 -14.21 4.17
N CYS A 131 -16.54 -13.57 3.05
CA CYS A 131 -16.90 -12.16 3.01
C CYS A 131 -18.26 -11.96 3.68
N ILE A 132 -18.38 -10.92 4.49
CA ILE A 132 -19.67 -10.52 5.07
C ILE A 132 -20.45 -9.81 3.96
N ASP A 133 -21.75 -10.14 3.88
CA ASP A 133 -22.75 -9.63 2.96
C ASP A 133 -22.39 -8.27 2.31
N SER A 134 -22.10 -8.32 1.02
CA SER A 134 -21.69 -7.16 0.23
C SER A 134 -22.85 -6.48 -0.51
N THR A 135 -24.09 -6.97 -0.34
CA THR A 135 -25.27 -6.43 -1.04
C THR A 135 -26.16 -5.60 -0.13
N ALA A 136 -26.06 -5.79 1.20
CA ALA A 136 -26.77 -4.99 2.18
C ALA A 136 -26.13 -3.61 2.44
N PRO A 137 -26.91 -2.62 2.93
CA PRO A 137 -26.38 -1.32 3.35
C PRO A 137 -25.31 -1.45 4.46
N PRO A 138 -24.18 -0.72 4.38
CA PRO A 138 -23.09 -0.80 5.35
C PRO A 138 -23.54 -0.64 6.81
N GLU A 139 -24.46 0.29 7.08
CA GLU A 139 -24.94 0.60 8.42
C GLU A 139 -25.66 -0.61 9.04
N ALA A 140 -26.44 -1.33 8.24
CA ALA A 140 -27.14 -2.54 8.67
C ALA A 140 -26.17 -3.69 8.94
N VAL A 141 -25.15 -3.84 8.08
CA VAL A 141 -24.09 -4.83 8.27
C VAL A 141 -23.33 -4.54 9.56
N PHE A 142 -22.92 -3.29 9.80
CA PHE A 142 -22.16 -2.91 10.99
C PHE A 142 -22.96 -3.14 12.27
N ALA A 143 -24.22 -2.72 12.33
CA ALA A 143 -25.07 -2.93 13.50
C ALA A 143 -25.21 -4.43 13.82
N ARG A 144 -25.38 -5.27 12.78
CA ARG A 144 -25.46 -6.72 12.92
C ARG A 144 -24.16 -7.33 13.44
N GLU A 145 -23.02 -6.96 12.85
CA GLU A 145 -21.73 -7.51 13.28
C GLU A 145 -21.34 -7.06 14.68
N VAL A 146 -21.60 -5.79 15.06
CA VAL A 146 -21.38 -5.32 16.44
C VAL A 146 -22.22 -6.10 17.43
N LYS A 147 -23.52 -6.25 17.16
CA LYS A 147 -24.43 -7.01 18.02
C LYS A 147 -24.00 -8.47 18.12
N LYS A 148 -23.58 -9.07 17.01
CA LYS A 148 -23.04 -10.43 16.98
C LYS A 148 -21.81 -10.52 17.88
N LEU A 149 -20.78 -9.69 17.68
CA LEU A 149 -19.57 -9.68 18.51
C LEU A 149 -19.86 -9.54 20.02
N GLN A 150 -20.84 -8.69 20.39
CA GLN A 150 -21.28 -8.50 21.77
C GLN A 150 -21.96 -9.75 22.35
N GLN A 151 -22.92 -10.33 21.61
CA GLN A 151 -23.62 -11.56 22.01
C GLN A 151 -22.67 -12.75 22.14
N GLU A 152 -21.66 -12.76 21.28
CA GLU A 152 -20.73 -13.86 21.07
C GLU A 152 -19.53 -13.84 22.05
N GLN A 153 -19.53 -12.92 23.01
CA GLN A 153 -18.44 -12.76 23.99
C GLN A 153 -17.08 -12.70 23.31
N PHE A 154 -16.99 -11.96 22.20
CA PHE A 154 -15.73 -11.76 21.51
C PHE A 154 -14.74 -11.07 22.46
N LYS A 155 -13.61 -11.72 22.71
CA LYS A 155 -12.57 -11.18 23.59
C LYS A 155 -11.46 -10.58 22.72
N PRO A 156 -11.31 -9.24 22.70
CA PRO A 156 -10.20 -8.63 21.99
C PRO A 156 -8.88 -9.07 22.64
N ALA A 157 -7.91 -9.42 21.80
CA ALA A 157 -6.57 -9.83 22.20
C ALA A 157 -5.52 -8.79 21.80
N GLU A 158 -5.71 -8.14 20.65
CA GLU A 158 -4.77 -7.20 20.07
C GLU A 158 -5.53 -6.13 19.26
N GLN A 159 -5.02 -4.90 19.28
CA GLN A 159 -5.49 -3.81 18.43
C GLN A 159 -4.28 -3.09 17.84
N LEU A 160 -4.32 -2.84 16.54
CA LEU A 160 -3.26 -2.18 15.79
C LEU A 160 -3.85 -1.11 14.89
N THR A 161 -3.31 0.11 14.93
CA THR A 161 -3.62 1.17 13.97
C THR A 161 -2.93 0.89 12.62
N LEU A 162 -3.58 1.24 11.51
CA LEU A 162 -3.06 0.95 10.16
C LEU A 162 -2.19 2.06 9.56
N GLU A 163 -1.73 3.01 10.38
CA GLU A 163 -0.78 4.02 9.94
C GLU A 163 0.58 3.40 9.62
N PRO A 164 1.29 3.88 8.57
CA PRO A 164 0.99 5.03 7.71
C PRO A 164 0.18 4.68 6.45
N TYR A 165 -0.42 3.49 6.37
CA TYR A 165 -1.09 2.99 5.16
C TYR A 165 -2.52 3.50 5.03
N GLU A 166 -3.31 3.41 6.10
CA GLU A 166 -4.66 3.93 6.19
C GLU A 166 -4.81 4.77 7.47
N ARG A 167 -5.06 6.08 7.30
CA ARG A 167 -5.34 6.99 8.43
C ARG A 167 -6.70 6.69 9.04
N ASP A 168 -6.82 6.86 10.35
CA ASP A 168 -8.06 6.69 11.11
C ASP A 168 -8.68 5.27 11.01
N HIS A 169 -7.85 4.26 10.73
CA HIS A 169 -8.26 2.86 10.66
C HIS A 169 -7.45 2.00 11.63
N ALA A 170 -8.11 0.96 12.17
CA ALA A 170 -7.49 -0.03 13.04
C ALA A 170 -7.98 -1.44 12.69
N VAL A 171 -7.16 -2.43 13.02
CA VAL A 171 -7.52 -3.85 13.05
C VAL A 171 -7.56 -4.29 14.51
N VAL A 172 -8.63 -5.00 14.88
CA VAL A 172 -8.75 -5.65 16.17
C VAL A 172 -8.77 -7.15 15.94
N VAL A 173 -7.87 -7.86 16.60
CA VAL A 173 -7.79 -9.32 16.61
C VAL A 173 -8.30 -9.82 17.95
N GLY A 174 -9.08 -10.90 17.93
CA GLY A 174 -9.61 -11.49 19.14
C GLY A 174 -10.11 -12.90 18.90
N THR A 175 -10.48 -13.56 19.99
CA THR A 175 -10.93 -14.95 19.98
C THR A 175 -12.40 -15.03 20.34
N TYR A 176 -13.15 -15.79 19.55
CA TYR A 176 -14.53 -16.14 19.82
C TYR A 176 -14.61 -17.24 20.88
N ARG A 177 -15.49 -17.10 21.89
CA ARG A 177 -15.68 -18.06 23.00
C ARG A 177 -14.36 -18.49 23.66
N ALA A 178 -13.53 -17.51 24.04
CA ALA A 178 -12.27 -17.79 24.71
C ALA A 178 -12.49 -18.71 25.93
N PRO A 179 -11.74 -19.82 26.08
CA PRO A 179 -11.88 -20.68 27.24
C PRO A 179 -11.60 -19.87 28.51
N LYS A 180 -12.43 -20.06 29.55
CA LYS A 180 -12.18 -19.45 30.86
C LYS A 180 -10.85 -20.00 31.36
N LYS A 181 -9.88 -19.13 31.68
CA LYS A 181 -8.63 -19.55 32.32
C LYS A 181 -8.99 -20.31 33.61
N GLU A 182 -8.59 -21.58 33.71
CA GLU A 182 -8.66 -22.29 34.97
C GLU A 182 -7.81 -21.55 35.99
N LYS A 183 -8.40 -21.27 37.15
CA LYS A 183 -7.67 -20.71 38.29
C LYS A 183 -6.74 -21.80 38.79
N LYS A 184 -5.45 -21.63 38.57
CA LYS A 184 -4.40 -22.47 39.14
C LYS A 184 -4.25 -22.18 40.63
#